data_AF-A0A2H9RNN1-F1
#
_entry.id   AF-A0A2H9RNN1-F1
#
_cell.length_a   1.000
_cell.length_b   1.000
_cell.length_c   1.000
_cell.angle_alpha   90.00
_cell.angle_beta   90.00
_cell.angle_gamma   90.00
#
_symmetry.space_group_name_H-M   'P 1'
#
loop_
_entity.id
_entity.type
_entity.pdbx_description
1 polymer ?
#
loop_
_entity_poly.entity_id
_entity_poly.type
_entity_poly.pdbx_seq_one_letter_code
_entity_poly.pdbx_strand_id
1 'polypeptide(L)'
;MSRDEIEVPKELREFMLEGAEETFLGQKNGANKQYRYGNLHIREYHDKFLVHNDKIDPRKDPLGHLVYDAPEVLIGLACAIFGGSQITKKTFNRR
;
A
#
# COMPACT_ATOMS: atom_id res chain seq x y z
N MET A 1 -9.86 6.99 5.96
CA MET A 1 -9.00 7.76 5.03
C MET A 1 -7.64 7.85 5.70
N SER A 2 -6.58 7.41 5.02
CA SER A 2 -5.21 7.73 5.45
C SER A 2 -5.10 9.25 5.54
N ARG A 3 -4.48 9.78 6.59
CA ARG A 3 -4.44 11.23 6.86
C ARG A 3 -3.66 12.02 5.80
N ASP A 4 -2.91 11.33 4.93
CA ASP A 4 -1.94 11.94 4.01
C ASP A 4 -2.33 11.80 2.52
N GLU A 5 -3.57 11.38 2.24
CA GLU A 5 -4.06 11.27 0.86
C GLU A 5 -4.69 12.57 0.38
N ILE A 6 -4.26 13.04 -0.79
CA ILE A 6 -4.81 14.20 -1.49
C ILE A 6 -5.60 13.72 -2.70
N GLU A 7 -6.83 14.21 -2.81
CA GLU A 7 -7.68 14.00 -3.97
C GLU A 7 -7.46 15.10 -5.02
N VAL A 8 -7.20 14.69 -6.25
CA VAL A 8 -7.04 15.60 -7.38
C VAL A 8 -8.06 15.24 -8.46
N PRO A 9 -9.14 16.03 -8.60
CA PRO A 9 -10.13 15.85 -9.67
C PRO A 9 -9.51 15.96 -11.05
N LYS A 10 -9.86 15.04 -11.95
CA LYS A 10 -9.36 15.06 -13.34
C LYS A 10 -9.85 16.27 -14.13
N GLU A 11 -11.02 16.80 -13.77
CA GLU A 11 -11.62 17.99 -14.39
C GLU A 11 -10.75 19.24 -14.22
N LEU A 12 -9.94 19.31 -13.17
CA LEU A 12 -9.08 20.46 -12.91
C LEU A 12 -7.82 20.46 -13.77
N ARG A 13 -7.33 19.29 -14.22
CA ARG A 13 -6.26 19.05 -15.22
C ARG A 13 -5.90 17.55 -15.30
N GLU A 14 -5.70 17.01 -16.51
CA GLU A 14 -4.94 15.76 -16.69
C GLU A 14 -3.47 16.02 -16.35
N PHE A 15 -2.98 15.54 -15.20
CA PHE A 15 -1.59 15.73 -14.79
C PHE A 15 -0.97 14.37 -14.43
N MET A 16 -0.73 13.51 -15.41
CA MET A 16 0.26 12.47 -15.18
C MET A 16 1.64 13.12 -15.24
N LEU A 17 2.44 12.95 -14.18
CA LEU A 17 3.81 13.47 -14.15
C LEU A 17 4.64 12.74 -15.20
N GLU A 18 5.44 13.49 -15.96
CA GLU A 18 6.42 12.89 -16.86
C GLU A 18 7.42 12.04 -16.05
N GLY A 19 7.56 10.77 -16.43
CA GLY A 19 8.38 9.80 -15.70
C GLY A 19 7.68 9.08 -14.54
N ALA A 20 6.37 9.29 -14.33
CA ALA A 20 5.59 8.41 -13.46
C ALA A 20 5.45 7.02 -14.09
N GLU A 21 5.82 5.98 -13.34
CA GLU A 21 5.83 4.59 -13.82
C GLU A 21 4.63 3.82 -13.25
N GLU A 22 3.92 3.08 -14.10
CA GLU A 22 2.83 2.19 -13.66
C GLU A 22 3.42 1.07 -12.77
N THR A 23 2.74 0.72 -11.68
CA THR A 23 3.21 -0.30 -10.74
C THR A 23 2.09 -1.19 -10.26
N PHE A 24 2.42 -2.40 -9.82
CA PHE A 24 1.51 -3.29 -9.08
C PHE A 24 1.79 -3.30 -7.57
N LEU A 25 2.77 -2.51 -7.10
CA LEU A 25 3.16 -2.45 -5.70
C LEU A 25 2.37 -1.39 -4.92
N GLY A 26 1.64 -1.87 -3.92
CA GLY A 26 0.76 -1.07 -3.08
C GLY A 26 -0.68 -1.57 -3.13
N GLN A 27 -1.53 -1.02 -2.26
CA GLN A 27 -2.94 -1.36 -2.23
C GLN A 27 -3.71 -0.58 -3.29
N LYS A 28 -4.22 -1.32 -4.31
CA LYS A 28 -4.97 -0.74 -5.43
C LYS A 28 -6.27 -0.06 -4.99
N ASN A 29 -6.93 -0.57 -3.95
CA ASN A 29 -8.14 0.03 -3.34
C ASN A 29 -9.23 0.43 -4.35
N GLY A 30 -9.44 -0.38 -5.39
CA GLY A 30 -10.46 -0.12 -6.42
C GLY A 30 -10.01 0.87 -7.51
N ALA A 31 -8.77 1.37 -7.48
CA ALA A 31 -8.22 2.18 -8.56
C ALA A 31 -8.14 1.37 -9.87
N ASN A 32 -8.27 2.07 -10.99
CA ASN A 32 -8.09 1.50 -12.32
C ASN A 32 -6.62 1.14 -12.55
N LYS A 33 -5.73 2.08 -12.19
CA LYS A 33 -4.29 1.98 -12.30
C LYS A 33 -3.60 2.65 -11.12
N GLN A 34 -2.33 2.34 -10.92
CA GLN A 34 -1.52 2.99 -9.89
C GLN A 34 -0.10 3.20 -10.42
N TYR A 35 0.52 4.30 -10.00
CA TYR A 35 1.79 4.78 -10.51
C TYR A 35 2.70 5.22 -9.37
N ARG A 36 4.00 5.24 -9.64
CA ARG A 36 5.01 5.77 -8.70
C ARG A 36 5.92 6.77 -9.39
N TYR A 37 6.19 7.87 -8.70
CA TYR A 37 7.17 8.87 -9.09
C TYR A 37 8.05 9.23 -7.88
N GLY A 38 9.24 8.64 -7.81
CA GLY A 38 10.01 8.61 -6.57
C GLY A 38 9.18 8.00 -5.43
N ASN A 39 9.00 8.76 -4.35
CA ASN A 39 8.18 8.38 -3.20
C ASN A 39 6.69 8.68 -3.36
N LEU A 40 6.29 9.40 -4.42
CA LEU A 40 4.89 9.69 -4.67
C LEU A 40 4.18 8.44 -5.21
N HIS A 41 3.13 8.01 -4.54
CA HIS A 41 2.24 6.96 -5.01
C HIS A 41 0.92 7.59 -5.47
N ILE A 42 0.54 7.27 -6.70
CA ILE A 42 -0.62 7.83 -7.38
C ILE A 42 -1.57 6.69 -7.69
N ARG A 43 -2.84 6.81 -7.30
CA ARG A 43 -3.92 5.91 -7.70
C ARG A 43 -4.86 6.64 -8.62
N GLU A 44 -5.10 6.06 -9.79
CA GLU A 44 -5.99 6.62 -10.79
C GLU A 44 -7.38 5.97 -10.70
N TYR A 45 -8.39 6.79 -10.49
CA TYR A 45 -9.81 6.43 -10.58
C TYR A 45 -10.42 7.02 -11.86
N HIS A 46 -11.71 6.81 -12.06
CA HIS A 46 -12.38 7.30 -13.26
C HIS A 46 -12.42 8.84 -13.32
N ASP A 47 -12.73 9.48 -12.20
CA ASP A 47 -13.00 10.92 -12.04
C ASP A 47 -11.86 11.69 -11.35
N LYS A 48 -10.91 10.98 -10.72
CA LYS A 48 -9.88 11.58 -9.88
C LYS A 48 -8.57 10.79 -9.83
N PHE A 49 -7.56 11.44 -9.28
CA PHE A 49 -6.37 10.81 -8.74
C PHE A 49 -6.38 10.91 -7.20
N LEU A 50 -5.98 9.85 -6.52
CA LEU A 50 -5.61 9.91 -5.10
C LEU A 50 -4.11 9.76 -4.99
N VAL A 51 -3.45 10.74 -4.37
CA VAL A 51 -1.99 10.75 -4.25
C VAL A 51 -1.56 10.82 -2.79
N HIS A 52 -0.46 10.14 -2.44
CA HIS A 52 0.23 10.30 -1.17
C HIS A 52 1.72 10.09 -1.36
N ASN A 53 2.51 10.55 -0.39
CA ASN A 53 3.96 10.37 -0.38
C ASN A 53 4.32 9.27 0.63
N ASP A 54 4.93 8.20 0.15
CA ASP A 54 5.53 7.18 1.02
C ASP A 54 6.82 7.76 1.64
N LYS A 55 7.12 7.48 2.91
CA LYS A 55 8.43 7.86 3.48
C LYS A 55 9.55 7.10 2.79
N ILE A 56 9.32 5.82 2.49
CA ILE A 56 10.29 4.92 1.86
C ILE A 56 9.65 4.28 0.63
N ASP A 57 10.29 4.40 -0.54
CA ASP A 57 9.83 3.72 -1.76
C ASP A 57 10.01 2.19 -1.60
N PRO A 58 8.94 1.39 -1.61
CA PRO A 58 9.00 -0.06 -1.46
C PRO A 58 9.75 -0.76 -2.59
N ARG A 59 9.98 -0.09 -3.73
CA ARG A 59 10.81 -0.62 -4.81
C ARG A 59 12.29 -0.62 -4.47
N LYS A 60 12.72 0.28 -3.58
CA LYS A 60 14.11 0.47 -3.19
C LYS A 60 14.42 -0.15 -1.84
N ASP A 61 13.55 0.05 -0.85
CA ASP A 61 13.68 -0.53 0.49
C ASP A 61 12.31 -1.07 0.99
N PRO A 62 11.97 -2.32 0.62
CA PRO A 62 10.71 -2.94 1.01
C PRO A 62 10.56 -3.10 2.52
N LEU A 63 11.66 -3.36 3.25
CA LEU A 63 11.62 -3.57 4.70
C LEU A 63 11.44 -2.26 5.43
N GLY A 64 12.17 -1.21 5.05
CA GLY A 64 11.96 0.14 5.55
C GLY A 64 10.53 0.61 5.33
N HIS A 65 9.97 0.38 4.15
CA HIS A 65 8.58 0.71 3.85
C HIS A 65 7.60 0.03 4.82
N LEU A 66 7.76 -1.27 5.10
CA LEU A 66 6.91 -1.97 6.06
C LEU A 66 7.02 -1.41 7.49
N VAL A 67 8.19 -0.91 7.90
CA VAL A 67 8.39 -0.35 9.24
C VAL A 67 7.80 1.05 9.37
N TYR A 68 7.98 1.90 8.35
CA TYR A 68 7.69 3.33 8.44
C TYR A 68 6.36 3.76 7.82
N ASP A 69 5.89 3.02 6.81
CA ASP A 69 4.69 3.35 6.02
C ASP A 69 3.56 2.33 6.17
N ALA A 70 3.88 1.04 6.42
CA ALA A 70 2.88 -0.03 6.55
C ALA A 70 3.06 -0.96 7.78
N PRO A 71 3.27 -0.43 9.00
CA PRO A 71 3.53 -1.24 10.19
C PRO A 71 2.38 -2.20 10.54
N GLU A 72 1.15 -1.88 10.14
CA GLU A 72 -0.02 -2.74 10.34
C GLU A 72 0.12 -4.08 9.63
N VAL A 73 0.81 -4.12 8.47
CA VAL A 73 1.08 -5.35 7.74
C VAL A 73 1.99 -6.28 8.54
N LEU A 74 3.02 -5.72 9.19
CA LEU A 74 3.92 -6.48 10.06
C LEU A 74 3.18 -7.03 11.28
N ILE A 75 2.36 -6.20 11.92
CA ILE A 75 1.54 -6.61 13.07
C ILE A 75 0.57 -7.73 12.66
N GLY A 76 -0.11 -7.57 11.52
CA GLY A 76 -1.03 -8.58 10.98
C GLY A 76 -0.35 -9.93 10.73
N LEU A 77 0.85 -9.91 10.14
CA LEU A 77 1.64 -11.12 9.90
C LEU A 77 2.06 -11.79 11.22
N ALA A 78 2.53 -11.01 12.19
CA ALA A 78 2.90 -11.54 13.50
C ALA A 78 1.69 -12.21 14.18
N CYS A 79 0.55 -11.53 14.23
CA CYS A 79 -0.69 -12.10 14.77
C CYS A 79 -1.11 -13.39 14.06
N ALA A 80 -0.99 -13.45 12.73
CA ALA A 80 -1.29 -14.66 11.96
C ALA A 80 -0.38 -15.84 12.33
N ILE A 81 0.93 -15.60 12.46
CA ILE A 81 1.90 -16.64 12.85
C ILE A 81 1.61 -17.16 14.26
N PHE A 82 1.46 -16.26 15.24
CA PHE A 82 1.22 -16.66 16.63
C PHE A 82 -0.14 -17.33 16.79
N GLY A 83 -1.21 -16.73 16.26
CA GLY A 83 -2.56 -17.29 16.32
C GLY A 83 -2.64 -18.65 15.62
N GLY A 84 -2.09 -18.76 14.41
CA GLY A 84 -2.06 -20.01 13.65
C GLY A 84 -1.25 -21.10 14.34
N SER A 85 -0.11 -20.76 14.96
CA SER A 85 0.70 -21.70 15.73
C SER A 85 -0.06 -22.24 16.95
N GLN A 86 -0.76 -21.39 17.69
CA GLN A 86 -1.56 -21.80 18.86
C GLN A 86 -2.71 -22.73 18.46
N ILE A 87 -3.43 -22.42 17.37
CA ILE A 87 -4.52 -23.25 16.86
C ILE A 87 -3.99 -24.62 16.39
N THR A 88 -2.89 -24.63 15.65
CA THR A 88 -2.24 -25.86 15.17
C THR A 88 -1.85 -26.75 16.34
N LYS A 89 -1.17 -26.20 17.36
CA LYS A 89 -0.78 -26.94 18.56
C LYS A 89 -1.99 -27.53 19.29
N LYS A 90 -3.06 -26.75 19.49
CA LYS A 90 -4.28 -27.21 20.16
C LYS A 90 -5.00 -28.31 19.38
N THR A 91 -4.95 -28.28 18.05
CA THR A 91 -5.60 -29.27 17.18
C THR A 91 -4.79 -30.56 17.11
N PHE A 92 -3.46 -30.46 17.05
CA PHE A 92 -2.57 -31.61 17.02
C PHE A 92 -2.48 -32.34 18.37
N ASN A 93 -2.43 -31.62 19.50
CA ASN A 93 -2.45 -32.22 20.84
C ASN A 93 -3.82 -32.79 21.28
N ARG A 94 -4.87 -32.58 20.49
CA ARG A 94 -6.22 -33.14 20.73
C ARG A 94 -6.50 -34.42 19.93
N ARG A 95 -5.56 -34.85 19.08
CA ARG A 95 -5.55 -36.18 18.45
C ARG A 95 -4.66 -37.11 19.25
#